data_AF-A0A849MLS7-F1
#
_entry.id   AF-A0A849MLS7-F1
#
_cell.length_a   1.000
_cell.length_b   1.000
_cell.length_c   1.000
_cell.angle_alpha   90.00
_cell.angle_beta   90.00
_cell.angle_gamma   90.00
#
_symmetry.space_group_name_H-M   'P 1'
#
loop_
_entity.id
_entity.type
_entity.pdbx_description
1 polymer ?
#
loop_
_entity_poly.entity_id
_entity_poly.type
_entity_poly.pdbx_seq_one_letter_code
_entity_poly.pdbx_strand_id
1 'polypeptide(L)'
;MKIPEKLGKYEIKEQVGRGSMGIVYKGHDPFADRDVAVKVAMSESLNDKESGERYRKMFFNEAHTAGTLKHPNIVEILDAGVEEDEDGDHCYIVMELIEEGDTLKSHCNAKNLLPLELVVEIIFKCAKALDYAHRNGVIHRDIKPTNILITPDQDVKIADFSIAHLINSDTTSTMPMGFVGSPRYMSPEQVQEDQITNQTDLFSLGIVMYELLTGKHPFAADSFSRLIHMIINENHSPLSTYRTEMPEILEKIIHHALQKNPEKRYKMGLNFAADLSLAFDYLEEPQQDVEAQEKFNTIQTLSFFSEFPESEIWEIIHACVWQSYVAGDQIIVEGDIDDSFYIITSGEVDVYKDGALIGHLNKGDCFGEMAYLSKAERTATIMAKGRVELMKVNATLIEQVSVECQLHFSRVFMQTLVKRLSDTTAMYASRLD
;
A
#
# COMPACT_ATOMS: atom_id res chain seq x y z
N MET A 1 -32.19 -22.70 1.38
CA MET A 1 -32.31 -22.36 -0.05
C MET A 1 -31.32 -23.21 -0.81
N LYS A 2 -31.74 -23.91 -1.87
CA LYS A 2 -30.83 -24.70 -2.71
C LYS A 2 -30.03 -23.72 -3.58
N ILE A 3 -28.74 -23.96 -3.80
CA ILE A 3 -27.93 -23.12 -4.69
C ILE A 3 -28.49 -23.31 -6.11
N PRO A 4 -28.92 -22.24 -6.81
CA PRO A 4 -29.39 -22.37 -8.19
C PRO A 4 -28.22 -22.85 -9.06
N GLU A 5 -28.45 -23.79 -9.98
CA GLU A 5 -27.37 -24.30 -10.85
C GLU A 5 -26.88 -23.24 -11.85
N LYS A 6 -27.76 -22.30 -12.21
CA LYS A 6 -27.50 -21.24 -13.18
C LYS A 6 -28.33 -19.99 -12.86
N LEU A 7 -27.77 -18.80 -13.13
CA LEU A 7 -28.49 -17.53 -13.14
C LEU A 7 -28.15 -16.77 -14.43
N GLY A 8 -29.14 -16.49 -15.27
CA GLY A 8 -28.90 -15.99 -16.63
C GLY A 8 -27.96 -16.91 -17.41
N LYS A 9 -26.82 -16.37 -17.85
CA LYS A 9 -25.77 -17.15 -18.53
C LYS A 9 -24.74 -17.78 -17.59
N TYR A 10 -24.75 -17.44 -16.30
CA TYR A 10 -23.68 -17.74 -15.36
C TYR A 10 -23.92 -19.07 -14.66
N GLU A 11 -22.92 -19.96 -14.71
CA GLU A 11 -22.94 -21.23 -14.01
C GLU A 11 -22.52 -21.00 -12.56
N ILE A 12 -23.39 -21.34 -11.59
CA ILE A 12 -23.13 -21.05 -10.19
C ILE A 12 -22.42 -22.24 -9.55
N LYS A 13 -21.32 -21.95 -8.84
CA LYS A 13 -20.46 -22.92 -8.16
C LYS A 13 -20.76 -22.89 -6.66
N GLU A 14 -19.80 -22.43 -5.87
CA GLU A 14 -19.88 -22.42 -4.40
C GLU A 14 -20.27 -21.06 -3.84
N GLN A 15 -20.76 -21.04 -2.60
CA GLN A 15 -21.02 -19.81 -1.87
C GLN A 15 -19.69 -19.23 -1.34
N VAL A 16 -19.42 -17.96 -1.64
CA VAL A 16 -18.22 -17.24 -1.19
C VAL A 16 -18.52 -16.38 0.04
N GLY A 17 -19.73 -15.86 0.15
CA GLY A 17 -20.10 -14.98 1.26
C GLY A 17 -21.61 -14.87 1.46
N ARG A 18 -22.01 -14.36 2.62
CA ARG A 18 -23.40 -14.01 2.93
C ARG A 18 -23.43 -12.67 3.64
N GLY A 19 -24.08 -11.70 3.02
CA GLY A 19 -24.28 -10.35 3.56
C GLY A 19 -25.72 -10.10 4.01
N SER A 20 -25.97 -8.86 4.43
CA SER A 20 -27.31 -8.37 4.80
C SER A 20 -28.27 -8.30 3.61
N MET A 21 -27.76 -8.04 2.41
CA MET A 21 -28.53 -7.81 1.19
C MET A 21 -28.48 -8.98 0.19
N GLY A 22 -27.87 -10.11 0.55
CA GLY A 22 -27.77 -11.22 -0.38
C GLY A 22 -26.72 -12.26 -0.04
N ILE A 23 -26.70 -13.31 -0.85
CA ILE A 23 -25.69 -14.35 -0.85
C ILE A 23 -24.78 -14.12 -2.06
N VAL A 24 -23.47 -14.19 -1.85
CA VAL A 24 -22.48 -14.08 -2.93
C VAL A 24 -21.97 -15.46 -3.27
N TYR A 25 -22.11 -15.85 -4.54
CA TYR A 25 -21.61 -17.10 -5.08
C TYR A 25 -20.45 -16.85 -6.03
N LYS A 26 -19.54 -17.83 -6.12
CA LYS A 26 -18.61 -17.94 -7.24
C LYS A 26 -19.40 -18.48 -8.43
N GLY A 27 -19.33 -17.79 -9.56
CA GLY A 27 -19.92 -18.22 -10.81
C GLY A 27 -18.88 -18.28 -11.93
N HIS A 28 -19.26 -18.83 -13.08
CA HIS A 28 -18.46 -18.85 -14.29
C HIS A 28 -19.26 -18.24 -15.46
N ASP A 29 -18.65 -17.31 -16.18
CA ASP A 29 -19.18 -16.75 -17.43
C ASP A 29 -18.64 -17.56 -18.62
N PRO A 30 -19.41 -18.49 -19.20
CA PRO A 30 -18.91 -19.37 -20.26
C PRO A 30 -18.66 -18.61 -21.58
N PHE A 31 -19.20 -17.40 -21.74
CA PHE A 31 -18.97 -16.60 -22.94
C PHE A 31 -17.62 -15.87 -22.86
N ALA A 32 -17.30 -15.31 -21.69
CA ALA A 32 -16.05 -14.59 -21.47
C ALA A 32 -14.91 -15.51 -20.96
N ASP A 33 -15.23 -16.76 -20.65
CA ASP A 33 -14.33 -17.78 -20.08
C ASP A 33 -13.59 -17.26 -18.84
N ARG A 34 -14.36 -16.76 -17.86
CA ARG A 34 -13.83 -16.25 -16.60
C ARG A 34 -14.73 -16.55 -15.42
N ASP A 35 -14.12 -16.69 -14.24
CA ASP A 35 -14.85 -16.75 -12.99
C ASP A 35 -15.29 -15.35 -12.54
N VAL A 36 -16.45 -15.28 -11.89
CA VAL A 36 -17.12 -14.05 -11.46
C VAL A 36 -17.73 -14.23 -10.07
N ALA A 37 -17.99 -13.13 -9.37
CA ALA A 37 -18.81 -13.13 -8.17
C ALA A 37 -20.25 -12.75 -8.53
N VAL A 38 -21.22 -13.52 -8.04
CA VAL A 38 -22.66 -13.34 -8.31
C VAL A 38 -23.37 -13.12 -6.99
N LYS A 39 -23.75 -11.87 -6.71
CA LYS A 39 -24.55 -11.49 -5.53
C LYS A 39 -26.02 -11.66 -5.86
N VAL A 40 -26.72 -12.47 -5.08
CA VAL A 40 -28.14 -12.79 -5.26
C VAL A 40 -28.94 -12.24 -4.09
N ALA A 41 -30.01 -11.50 -4.39
CA ALA A 41 -30.94 -10.97 -3.41
C ALA A 41 -31.60 -12.10 -2.58
N MET A 42 -31.88 -11.86 -1.29
CA MET A 42 -32.61 -12.82 -0.45
C MET A 42 -34.10 -12.83 -0.82
N SER A 43 -34.70 -14.00 -1.11
CA SER A 43 -36.12 -14.11 -1.50
C SER A 43 -37.09 -13.69 -0.39
N GLU A 44 -36.69 -13.79 0.88
CA GLU A 44 -37.49 -13.40 2.04
C GLU A 44 -37.85 -11.91 2.03
N SER A 45 -37.00 -11.07 1.43
CA SER A 45 -37.23 -9.62 1.24
C SER A 45 -38.12 -9.29 0.02
N LEU A 46 -38.40 -10.28 -0.83
CA LEU A 46 -39.17 -10.12 -2.08
C LEU A 46 -40.61 -10.65 -1.97
N ASN A 47 -40.97 -11.30 -0.86
CA ASN A 47 -42.26 -11.99 -0.70
C ASN A 47 -43.46 -11.06 -0.46
N ASP A 48 -43.24 -9.80 -0.06
CA ASP A 48 -44.28 -8.77 -0.01
C ASP A 48 -44.28 -7.95 -1.30
N LYS A 49 -45.44 -7.71 -1.91
CA LYS A 49 -45.52 -7.12 -3.26
C LYS A 49 -44.99 -5.69 -3.31
N GLU A 50 -45.34 -4.83 -2.35
CA GLU A 50 -44.84 -3.44 -2.32
C GLU A 50 -43.39 -3.36 -1.84
N SER A 51 -43.02 -4.12 -0.80
CA SER A 51 -41.65 -4.12 -0.27
C SER A 51 -40.65 -4.76 -1.24
N GLY A 52 -41.08 -5.80 -1.97
CA GLY A 52 -40.29 -6.53 -2.95
C GLY A 52 -39.96 -5.69 -4.18
N GLU A 53 -40.93 -5.00 -4.78
CA GLU A 53 -40.69 -4.07 -5.90
C GLU A 53 -39.72 -2.95 -5.51
N ARG A 54 -39.88 -2.39 -4.31
CA ARG A 54 -38.97 -1.37 -3.76
C ARG A 54 -37.56 -1.91 -3.57
N TYR A 55 -37.43 -3.11 -3.02
CA TYR A 55 -36.14 -3.78 -2.82
C TYR A 55 -35.42 -4.06 -4.16
N ARG A 56 -36.13 -4.59 -5.16
CA ARG A 56 -35.57 -4.81 -6.51
C ARG A 56 -35.07 -3.52 -7.13
N LYS A 57 -35.88 -2.45 -7.05
CA LYS A 57 -35.49 -1.14 -7.57
C LYS A 57 -34.22 -0.62 -6.89
N MET A 58 -34.08 -0.81 -5.58
CA MET A 58 -32.86 -0.45 -4.84
C MET A 58 -31.66 -1.26 -5.30
N PHE A 59 -31.81 -2.59 -5.41
CA PHE A 59 -30.76 -3.51 -5.82
C PHE A 59 -30.22 -3.19 -7.23
N PHE A 60 -31.09 -2.96 -8.21
CA PHE A 60 -30.65 -2.58 -9.55
C PHE A 60 -30.15 -1.13 -9.65
N ASN A 61 -30.63 -0.22 -8.79
CA ASN A 61 -30.11 1.14 -8.76
C ASN A 61 -28.67 1.20 -8.22
N GLU A 62 -28.32 0.34 -7.25
CA GLU A 62 -26.94 0.09 -6.82
C GLU A 62 -26.09 -0.38 -8.00
N ALA A 63 -26.54 -1.43 -8.70
CA ALA A 63 -25.85 -1.94 -9.89
C ALA A 63 -25.64 -0.87 -10.96
N HIS A 64 -26.67 -0.06 -11.23
CA HIS A 64 -26.62 0.99 -12.24
C HIS A 64 -25.64 2.10 -11.87
N THR A 65 -25.70 2.57 -10.62
CA THR A 65 -24.88 3.70 -10.15
C THR A 65 -23.42 3.28 -10.01
N ALA A 66 -23.16 2.14 -9.38
CA ALA A 66 -21.80 1.63 -9.17
C ALA A 66 -21.20 1.04 -10.46
N GLY A 67 -22.02 0.54 -11.39
CA GLY A 67 -21.56 0.05 -12.70
C GLY A 67 -20.99 1.12 -13.63
N THR A 68 -21.16 2.41 -13.31
CA THR A 68 -20.47 3.48 -14.04
C THR A 68 -19.04 3.73 -13.56
N LEU A 69 -18.68 3.20 -12.38
CA LEU A 69 -17.38 3.42 -11.77
C LEU A 69 -16.33 2.49 -12.36
N LYS A 70 -15.21 3.05 -12.81
CA LYS A 70 -14.04 2.30 -13.29
C LYS A 70 -12.79 2.79 -12.58
N HIS A 71 -12.38 2.06 -11.54
CA HIS A 71 -11.24 2.40 -10.71
C HIS A 71 -10.54 1.11 -10.22
N PRO A 72 -9.20 1.05 -10.18
CA PRO A 72 -8.48 -0.17 -9.78
C PRO A 72 -8.88 -0.68 -8.40
N ASN A 73 -9.12 0.23 -7.45
CA ASN A 73 -9.50 -0.08 -6.06
C ASN A 73 -11.02 -0.08 -5.81
N ILE A 74 -11.85 -0.23 -6.83
CA ILE A 74 -13.31 -0.46 -6.71
C ILE A 74 -13.63 -1.75 -7.44
N VAL A 75 -14.44 -2.61 -6.83
CA VAL A 75 -14.93 -3.84 -7.46
C VAL A 75 -15.81 -3.48 -8.65
N GLU A 76 -15.42 -3.94 -9.83
CA GLU A 76 -16.16 -3.69 -11.08
C GLU A 76 -17.47 -4.50 -11.11
N ILE A 77 -18.59 -3.82 -11.40
CA ILE A 77 -19.86 -4.46 -11.73
C ILE A 77 -19.89 -4.75 -13.22
N LEU A 78 -20.09 -6.03 -13.55
CA LEU A 78 -20.00 -6.55 -14.91
C LEU A 78 -21.38 -6.67 -15.58
N ASP A 79 -22.39 -7.09 -14.81
CA ASP A 79 -23.75 -7.31 -15.31
C ASP A 79 -24.76 -7.30 -14.15
N ALA A 80 -26.04 -7.19 -14.45
CA ALA A 80 -27.11 -7.40 -13.49
C ALA A 80 -28.37 -7.92 -14.20
N GLY A 81 -29.11 -8.81 -13.56
CA GLY A 81 -30.29 -9.43 -14.18
C GLY A 81 -31.31 -9.96 -13.18
N VAL A 82 -32.44 -10.40 -13.74
CA VAL A 82 -33.51 -11.10 -13.04
C VAL A 82 -33.70 -12.44 -13.75
N GLU A 83 -33.69 -13.53 -12.98
CA GLU A 83 -34.05 -14.87 -13.46
C GLU A 83 -35.32 -15.33 -12.75
N GLU A 84 -36.27 -15.91 -13.47
CA GLU A 84 -37.50 -16.47 -12.90
C GLU A 84 -37.40 -18.00 -12.88
N ASP A 85 -37.60 -18.62 -11.72
CA ASP A 85 -37.70 -20.07 -11.59
C ASP A 85 -38.94 -20.51 -10.79
N GLU A 86 -39.03 -21.81 -10.47
CA GLU A 86 -40.16 -22.38 -9.71
C GLU A 86 -40.32 -21.77 -8.30
N ASP A 87 -39.24 -21.18 -7.75
CA ASP A 87 -39.20 -20.53 -6.43
C ASP A 87 -39.39 -18.99 -6.52
N GLY A 88 -39.51 -18.41 -7.72
CA GLY A 88 -39.81 -17.00 -7.99
C GLY A 88 -38.69 -16.25 -8.69
N ASP A 89 -38.74 -14.91 -8.64
CA ASP A 89 -37.71 -14.06 -9.29
C ASP A 89 -36.47 -13.92 -8.41
N HIS A 90 -35.30 -14.25 -8.97
CA HIS A 90 -33.98 -14.05 -8.40
C HIS A 90 -33.30 -12.86 -9.06
N CYS A 91 -33.15 -11.78 -8.31
CA CYS A 91 -32.34 -10.64 -8.75
C CYS A 91 -30.87 -10.89 -8.43
N TYR A 92 -29.99 -10.69 -9.41
CA TYR A 92 -28.56 -10.88 -9.23
C TYR A 92 -27.72 -9.74 -9.83
N ILE A 93 -26.55 -9.51 -9.22
CA ILE A 93 -25.51 -8.59 -9.69
C ILE A 93 -24.25 -9.42 -9.88
N VAL A 94 -23.61 -9.26 -11.03
CA VAL A 94 -22.36 -9.93 -11.38
C VAL A 94 -21.24 -8.91 -11.27
N MET A 95 -20.17 -9.29 -10.59
CA MET A 95 -19.00 -8.46 -10.33
C MET A 95 -17.71 -9.25 -10.57
N GLU A 96 -16.60 -8.54 -10.70
CA GLU A 96 -15.29 -9.20 -10.73
C GLU A 96 -15.09 -10.05 -9.47
N LEU A 97 -14.49 -11.24 -9.65
CA LEU A 97 -14.13 -12.10 -8.53
C LEU A 97 -12.72 -11.74 -8.07
N ILE A 98 -12.55 -11.49 -6.77
CA ILE A 98 -11.23 -11.35 -6.17
C ILE A 98 -10.79 -12.73 -5.69
N GLU A 99 -9.99 -13.41 -6.50
CA GLU A 99 -9.47 -14.74 -6.17
C GLU A 99 -8.52 -14.69 -4.99
N GLU A 100 -8.68 -15.63 -4.05
CA GLU A 100 -7.84 -15.77 -2.85
C GLU A 100 -7.79 -14.51 -1.96
N GLY A 101 -8.68 -13.54 -2.17
CA GLY A 101 -8.80 -12.36 -1.35
C GLY A 101 -9.54 -12.61 -0.04
N ASP A 102 -9.25 -11.79 0.97
CA ASP A 102 -9.99 -11.75 2.24
C ASP A 102 -10.58 -10.35 2.43
N THR A 103 -11.48 -10.20 3.40
CA THR A 103 -11.93 -8.89 3.85
C THR A 103 -10.93 -8.31 4.87
N LEU A 104 -10.84 -6.99 4.97
CA LEU A 104 -10.08 -6.34 6.04
C LEU A 104 -10.59 -6.69 7.45
N LYS A 105 -11.75 -7.33 7.58
CA LYS A 105 -12.31 -7.71 8.88
C LYS A 105 -11.41 -8.69 9.64
N SER A 106 -10.71 -9.59 8.95
CA SER A 106 -9.77 -10.52 9.58
C SER A 106 -8.59 -9.80 10.24
N HIS A 107 -8.30 -8.56 9.82
CA HIS A 107 -7.23 -7.71 10.34
C HIS A 107 -7.68 -6.71 11.40
N CYS A 108 -8.97 -6.68 11.73
CA CYS A 108 -9.53 -5.81 12.77
C CYS A 108 -9.42 -6.39 14.19
N ASN A 109 -8.41 -7.21 14.47
CA ASN A 109 -8.22 -7.81 15.79
C ASN A 109 -6.75 -7.76 16.21
N ALA A 110 -6.51 -7.56 17.50
CA ALA A 110 -5.16 -7.34 18.04
C ALA A 110 -4.16 -8.48 17.79
N LYS A 111 -4.62 -9.69 17.42
CA LYS A 111 -3.76 -10.84 17.13
C LYS A 111 -3.35 -10.94 15.66
N ASN A 112 -3.97 -10.15 14.78
CA ASN A 112 -3.76 -10.23 13.33
C ASN A 112 -3.71 -8.84 12.67
N LEU A 113 -3.09 -7.89 13.34
CA LEU A 113 -2.97 -6.52 12.82
C LEU A 113 -1.95 -6.47 11.67
N LEU A 114 -2.21 -5.58 10.71
CA LEU A 114 -1.30 -5.31 9.60
C LEU A 114 -0.13 -4.41 10.03
N PRO A 115 0.99 -4.43 9.27
CA PRO A 115 2.04 -3.42 9.36
C PRO A 115 1.49 -2.01 9.18
N LEU A 116 2.13 -1.03 9.81
CA LEU A 116 1.61 0.33 9.89
C LEU A 116 1.56 1.01 8.52
N GLU A 117 2.63 0.80 7.77
CA GLU A 117 2.88 1.30 6.42
C GLU A 117 1.79 0.77 5.48
N LEU A 118 1.49 -0.53 5.58
CA LEU A 118 0.45 -1.17 4.80
C LEU A 118 -0.95 -0.64 5.16
N VAL A 119 -1.25 -0.41 6.44
CA VAL A 119 -2.53 0.22 6.82
C VAL A 119 -2.66 1.62 6.20
N VAL A 120 -1.59 2.43 6.24
CA VAL A 120 -1.58 3.76 5.63
C VAL A 120 -1.80 3.68 4.12
N GLU A 121 -1.10 2.76 3.43
CA GLU A 121 -1.25 2.54 2.00
C GLU A 121 -2.69 2.11 1.61
N ILE A 122 -3.26 1.16 2.36
CA ILE A 122 -4.63 0.67 2.16
C ILE A 122 -5.63 1.82 2.29
N ILE A 123 -5.54 2.60 3.37
CA ILE A 123 -6.47 3.70 3.61
C ILE A 123 -6.28 4.82 2.58
N PHE A 124 -5.04 5.06 2.14
CA PHE A 124 -4.73 6.01 1.06
C PHE A 124 -5.43 5.60 -0.25
N LYS A 125 -5.31 4.34 -0.66
CA LYS A 125 -5.98 3.78 -1.85
C LYS A 125 -7.51 3.88 -1.73
N CYS A 126 -8.05 3.54 -0.56
CA CYS A 126 -9.49 3.66 -0.28
C CYS A 126 -9.97 5.11 -0.37
N ALA A 127 -9.24 6.07 0.21
CA ALA A 127 -9.58 7.48 0.19
C ALA A 127 -9.61 8.03 -1.25
N LYS A 128 -8.66 7.62 -2.10
CA LYS A 128 -8.66 7.97 -3.53
C LYS A 128 -9.82 7.35 -4.31
N ALA A 129 -10.13 6.07 -4.04
CA ALA A 129 -11.27 5.38 -4.65
C ALA A 129 -12.60 6.05 -4.28
N LEU A 130 -12.78 6.41 -3.01
CA LEU A 130 -13.94 7.15 -2.55
C LEU A 130 -14.04 8.53 -3.19
N ASP A 131 -12.93 9.27 -3.26
CA ASP A 131 -12.92 10.58 -3.94
C ASP A 131 -13.35 10.47 -5.41
N TYR A 132 -12.86 9.44 -6.12
CA TYR A 132 -13.29 9.14 -7.48
C TYR A 132 -14.80 8.87 -7.55
N ALA A 133 -15.34 8.02 -6.68
CA ALA A 133 -16.77 7.73 -6.63
C ALA A 133 -17.60 9.00 -6.33
N HIS A 134 -17.17 9.81 -5.35
CA HIS A 134 -17.85 11.04 -4.94
C HIS A 134 -17.92 12.07 -6.08
N ARG A 135 -16.86 12.20 -6.88
CA ARG A 135 -16.86 13.08 -8.07
C ARG A 135 -17.82 12.62 -9.16
N ASN A 136 -18.10 11.31 -9.21
CA ASN A 136 -19.10 10.72 -10.10
C ASN A 136 -20.51 10.72 -9.47
N GLY A 137 -20.71 11.41 -8.34
CA GLY A 137 -22.00 11.54 -7.67
C GLY A 137 -22.41 10.32 -6.85
N VAL A 138 -21.50 9.37 -6.62
CA VAL A 138 -21.77 8.13 -5.89
C VAL A 138 -21.19 8.23 -4.49
N ILE A 139 -22.04 8.05 -3.47
CA ILE A 139 -21.64 7.94 -2.05
C ILE A 139 -21.87 6.50 -1.62
N HIS A 140 -20.88 5.89 -0.97
CA HIS A 140 -20.88 4.47 -0.61
C HIS A 140 -21.83 4.14 0.55
N ARG A 141 -21.85 4.96 1.61
CA ARG A 141 -22.73 4.92 2.79
C ARG A 141 -22.55 3.73 3.75
N ASP A 142 -21.93 2.64 3.31
CA ASP A 142 -21.69 1.45 4.15
C ASP A 142 -20.22 1.03 4.17
N ILE A 143 -19.31 1.98 4.35
CA ILE A 143 -17.87 1.67 4.46
C ILE A 143 -17.59 0.96 5.78
N LYS A 144 -17.04 -0.25 5.68
CA LYS A 144 -16.68 -1.11 6.81
C LYS A 144 -15.68 -2.18 6.37
N PRO A 145 -14.98 -2.85 7.30
CA PRO A 145 -13.93 -3.81 6.94
C PRO A 145 -14.40 -5.01 6.12
N THR A 146 -15.68 -5.41 6.21
CA THR A 146 -16.23 -6.51 5.40
C THR A 146 -16.46 -6.13 3.94
N ASN A 147 -16.51 -4.84 3.62
CA ASN A 147 -16.75 -4.33 2.27
C ASN A 147 -15.45 -3.82 1.62
N ILE A 148 -14.30 -4.02 2.25
CA ILE A 148 -12.99 -3.71 1.70
C ILE A 148 -12.23 -5.03 1.64
N LEU A 149 -11.93 -5.46 0.42
CA LEU A 149 -11.20 -6.68 0.12
C LEU A 149 -9.71 -6.37 0.04
N ILE A 150 -8.88 -7.30 0.53
CA ILE A 150 -7.43 -7.32 0.38
C ILE A 150 -7.03 -8.53 -0.46
N THR A 151 -6.19 -8.31 -1.47
CA THR A 151 -5.68 -9.37 -2.34
C THR A 151 -4.44 -10.04 -1.72
N PRO A 152 -4.01 -11.22 -2.22
CA PRO A 152 -2.75 -11.84 -1.79
C PRO A 152 -1.53 -10.92 -1.97
N ASP A 153 -1.55 -10.07 -3.00
CA ASP A 153 -0.52 -9.05 -3.28
C ASP A 153 -0.65 -7.79 -2.40
N GLN A 154 -1.49 -7.84 -1.36
CA GLN A 154 -1.75 -6.75 -0.40
C GLN A 154 -2.35 -5.48 -1.03
N ASP A 155 -2.95 -5.60 -2.23
CA ASP A 155 -3.74 -4.50 -2.81
C ASP A 155 -5.19 -4.55 -2.33
N VAL A 156 -5.93 -3.45 -2.51
CA VAL A 156 -7.29 -3.33 -1.96
C VAL A 156 -8.35 -2.93 -2.96
N LYS A 157 -9.57 -3.44 -2.75
CA LYS A 157 -10.74 -3.08 -3.53
C LYS A 157 -11.96 -2.86 -2.64
N ILE A 158 -12.67 -1.76 -2.86
CA ILE A 158 -13.93 -1.45 -2.20
C ILE A 158 -15.06 -2.15 -2.96
N ALA A 159 -15.84 -2.96 -2.24
CA ALA A 159 -17.01 -3.68 -2.74
C ALA A 159 -18.31 -3.10 -2.15
N ASP A 160 -19.46 -3.50 -2.69
CA ASP A 160 -20.79 -3.24 -2.11
C ASP A 160 -21.13 -1.75 -1.87
N PHE A 161 -21.14 -0.95 -2.94
CA PHE A 161 -21.65 0.43 -2.95
C PHE A 161 -23.17 0.47 -2.69
N SER A 162 -23.53 0.23 -1.43
CA SER A 162 -24.89 0.00 -1.00
C SER A 162 -25.68 1.30 -0.95
N ILE A 163 -26.63 1.48 -1.88
CA ILE A 163 -27.48 2.69 -1.94
C ILE A 163 -28.65 2.64 -0.92
N ALA A 164 -28.84 1.52 -0.22
CA ALA A 164 -30.08 1.16 0.48
C ALA A 164 -30.50 2.00 1.70
N HIS A 165 -29.93 3.18 1.95
CA HIS A 165 -30.41 4.09 3.01
C HIS A 165 -31.26 5.26 2.52
N LEU A 166 -31.60 5.35 1.23
CA LEU A 166 -32.21 6.57 0.67
C LEU A 166 -33.70 6.80 0.97
N ILE A 167 -34.40 6.01 1.78
CA ILE A 167 -35.84 6.28 1.99
C ILE A 167 -36.31 5.90 3.41
N ASN A 168 -36.08 6.80 4.35
CA ASN A 168 -36.88 6.95 5.57
C ASN A 168 -37.58 8.31 5.63
N SER A 169 -37.81 8.99 4.50
CA SER A 169 -38.42 10.32 4.52
C SER A 169 -39.95 10.35 4.68
N ASP A 170 -40.68 9.22 4.59
CA ASP A 170 -42.16 9.28 4.48
C ASP A 170 -42.99 8.35 5.38
N THR A 171 -42.43 7.67 6.38
CA THR A 171 -43.26 6.86 7.30
C THR A 171 -42.88 7.03 8.75
N THR A 172 -43.78 7.66 9.50
CA THR A 172 -43.88 7.73 10.97
C THR A 172 -44.16 6.36 11.61
N SER A 173 -43.45 5.33 11.19
CA SER A 173 -43.53 3.99 11.77
C SER A 173 -42.34 3.78 12.68
N THR A 174 -42.65 3.65 13.97
CA THR A 174 -41.78 3.17 15.03
C THR A 174 -40.88 2.05 14.51
N MET A 175 -39.58 2.35 14.42
CA MET A 175 -38.54 1.45 13.92
C MET A 175 -38.71 0.02 14.48
N PRO A 176 -38.99 -1.00 13.65
CA PRO A 176 -38.96 -2.37 14.12
C PRO A 176 -37.53 -2.75 14.48
N MET A 177 -37.36 -3.42 15.62
CA MET A 177 -36.14 -4.13 16.01
C MET A 177 -35.75 -5.13 14.90
N GLY A 178 -34.95 -4.68 13.93
CA GLY A 178 -34.61 -5.46 12.75
C GLY A 178 -33.69 -4.74 11.76
N PHE A 179 -32.83 -3.83 12.22
CA PHE A 179 -31.78 -3.26 11.37
C PHE A 179 -30.78 -4.37 10.99
N VAL A 180 -30.81 -4.78 9.73
CA VAL A 180 -29.84 -5.70 9.15
C VAL A 180 -28.57 -4.92 8.78
N GLY A 181 -27.77 -4.57 9.79
CA GLY A 181 -26.48 -3.90 9.66
C GLY A 181 -25.92 -3.53 11.03
N SER A 182 -24.59 -3.65 11.22
CA SER A 182 -23.96 -3.17 12.44
C SER A 182 -23.77 -1.65 12.35
N PRO A 183 -24.45 -0.83 13.18
CA PRO A 183 -24.36 0.64 13.19
C PRO A 183 -22.97 1.17 13.56
N ARG A 184 -22.02 0.27 13.81
CA ARG A 184 -20.69 0.54 14.35
C ARG A 184 -19.89 1.52 13.51
N TYR A 185 -20.03 1.46 12.19
CA TYR A 185 -19.27 2.30 11.26
C TYR A 185 -20.04 3.54 10.79
N MET A 186 -21.28 3.75 11.27
CA MET A 186 -22.10 4.90 10.84
C MET A 186 -21.54 6.22 11.36
N SER A 187 -21.68 7.26 10.54
CA SER A 187 -21.37 8.62 10.94
C SER A 187 -22.47 9.25 11.83
N PRO A 188 -22.17 10.36 12.54
CA PRO A 188 -23.18 11.07 13.32
C PRO A 188 -24.39 11.45 12.49
N GLU A 189 -24.18 11.98 11.28
CA GLU A 189 -25.26 12.38 10.39
C GLU A 189 -26.13 11.19 9.92
N GLN A 190 -25.56 9.99 9.75
CA GLN A 190 -26.35 8.79 9.44
C GLN A 190 -27.23 8.36 10.61
N VAL A 191 -26.69 8.40 11.83
CA VAL A 191 -27.41 7.98 13.05
C VAL A 191 -28.51 8.99 13.42
N GLN A 192 -28.29 10.27 13.12
CA GLN A 192 -29.25 11.35 13.36
C GLN A 192 -30.26 11.52 12.22
N GLU A 193 -30.12 10.75 11.14
CA GLU A 193 -30.93 10.86 9.91
C GLU A 193 -30.82 12.26 9.26
N ASP A 194 -29.68 12.92 9.44
CA ASP A 194 -29.33 14.19 8.79
C ASP A 194 -28.90 13.97 7.32
N GLN A 195 -28.63 15.06 6.61
CA GLN A 195 -28.20 15.01 5.22
C GLN A 195 -26.84 14.30 5.08
N ILE A 196 -26.87 13.12 4.44
CA ILE A 196 -25.67 12.35 4.09
C ILE A 196 -24.88 13.08 2.99
N THR A 197 -23.56 13.12 3.15
CA THR A 197 -22.62 13.70 2.18
C THR A 197 -21.46 12.75 1.93
N ASN A 198 -20.55 13.11 1.01
CA ASN A 198 -19.32 12.36 0.79
C ASN A 198 -18.45 12.21 2.06
N GLN A 199 -18.56 13.17 2.99
CA GLN A 199 -17.83 13.16 4.27
C GLN A 199 -18.29 12.03 5.22
N THR A 200 -19.47 11.45 4.96
CA THR A 200 -19.98 10.27 5.67
C THR A 200 -19.09 9.05 5.44
N ASP A 201 -18.66 8.82 4.19
CA ASP A 201 -17.76 7.72 3.87
C ASP A 201 -16.37 7.93 4.50
N LEU A 202 -15.90 9.18 4.55
CA LEU A 202 -14.59 9.51 5.13
C LEU A 202 -14.54 9.29 6.64
N PHE A 203 -15.64 9.56 7.36
CA PHE A 203 -15.76 9.21 8.79
C PHE A 203 -15.71 7.69 9.00
N SER A 204 -16.49 6.97 8.20
CA SER A 204 -16.54 5.51 8.24
C SER A 204 -15.18 4.89 7.93
N LEU A 205 -14.45 5.43 6.94
CA LEU A 205 -13.08 5.04 6.62
C LEU A 205 -12.11 5.35 7.77
N GLY A 206 -12.30 6.48 8.47
CA GLY A 206 -11.55 6.80 9.70
C GLY A 206 -11.76 5.77 10.81
N ILE A 207 -12.97 5.23 10.97
CA ILE A 207 -13.25 4.13 11.90
C ILE A 207 -12.51 2.87 11.48
N VAL A 208 -12.54 2.53 10.18
CA VAL A 208 -11.80 1.38 9.63
C VAL A 208 -10.31 1.51 9.92
N MET A 209 -9.72 2.67 9.62
CA MET A 209 -8.32 2.97 9.90
C MET A 209 -7.99 2.76 11.38
N TYR A 210 -8.81 3.31 12.29
CA TYR A 210 -8.63 3.13 13.73
C TYR A 210 -8.62 1.65 14.14
N GLU A 211 -9.57 0.86 13.63
CA GLU A 211 -9.70 -0.55 13.98
C GLU A 211 -8.56 -1.40 13.41
N LEU A 212 -8.05 -1.07 12.22
CA LEU A 212 -6.87 -1.73 11.64
C LEU A 212 -5.58 -1.40 12.41
N LEU A 213 -5.49 -0.19 12.97
CA LEU A 213 -4.33 0.23 13.77
C LEU A 213 -4.35 -0.33 15.19
N THR A 214 -5.51 -0.58 15.77
CA THR A 214 -5.62 -0.92 17.21
C THR A 214 -6.20 -2.30 17.48
N GLY A 215 -6.89 -2.89 16.51
CA GLY A 215 -7.73 -4.09 16.70
C GLY A 215 -8.94 -3.83 17.61
N LYS A 216 -9.30 -2.56 17.83
CA LYS A 216 -10.40 -2.11 18.67
C LYS A 216 -11.26 -1.12 17.92
N HIS A 217 -12.57 -1.19 18.16
CA HIS A 217 -13.50 -0.19 17.63
C HIS A 217 -13.38 1.11 18.43
N PRO A 218 -13.35 2.31 17.80
CA PRO A 218 -13.20 3.58 18.50
C PRO A 218 -14.36 3.91 19.45
N PHE A 219 -15.55 3.38 19.14
CA PHE A 219 -16.77 3.55 19.93
C PHE A 219 -17.27 2.17 20.41
N ALA A 220 -16.56 1.54 21.34
CA ALA A 220 -16.99 0.27 21.91
C ALA A 220 -18.03 0.51 23.02
N ALA A 221 -19.22 -0.07 22.87
CA ALA A 221 -20.33 0.09 23.80
C ALA A 221 -21.10 -1.22 24.01
N ASP A 222 -21.63 -1.39 25.23
CA ASP A 222 -22.39 -2.59 25.63
C ASP A 222 -23.89 -2.51 25.27
N SER A 223 -24.35 -1.35 24.78
CA SER A 223 -25.73 -1.15 24.33
C SER A 223 -25.79 -0.26 23.09
N PHE A 224 -26.85 -0.45 22.30
CA PHE A 224 -27.08 0.32 21.08
C PHE A 224 -27.23 1.83 21.36
N SER A 225 -28.03 2.20 22.37
CA SER A 225 -28.19 3.61 22.74
C SER A 225 -26.87 4.26 23.20
N ARG A 226 -26.01 3.50 23.88
CA ARG A 226 -24.68 3.98 24.28
C ARG A 226 -23.78 4.17 23.07
N LEU A 227 -23.78 3.22 22.13
CA LEU A 227 -23.03 3.32 20.87
C LEU A 227 -23.43 4.59 20.10
N ILE A 228 -24.72 4.82 19.92
CA ILE A 228 -25.24 6.03 19.26
C ILE A 228 -24.77 7.29 19.98
N HIS A 229 -24.87 7.34 21.31
CA HIS A 229 -24.36 8.47 22.09
C HIS A 229 -22.86 8.72 21.86
N MET A 230 -22.05 7.67 21.81
CA MET A 230 -20.61 7.79 21.56
C MET A 230 -20.32 8.30 20.13
N ILE A 231 -21.03 7.76 19.14
CA ILE A 231 -20.90 8.18 17.74
C ILE A 231 -21.19 9.68 17.63
N ILE A 232 -22.22 10.20 18.29
CA ILE A 232 -22.62 11.62 18.18
C ILE A 232 -21.73 12.53 19.04
N ASN A 233 -21.41 12.12 20.29
CA ASN A 233 -20.93 13.07 21.30
C ASN A 233 -19.49 12.84 21.80
N GLU A 234 -18.90 11.66 21.60
CA GLU A 234 -17.62 11.31 22.26
C GLU A 234 -16.48 11.15 21.29
N ASN A 235 -15.30 11.61 21.70
CA ASN A 235 -14.06 11.39 20.98
C ASN A 235 -13.58 9.94 21.16
N HIS A 236 -12.88 9.41 20.15
CA HIS A 236 -12.22 8.12 20.26
C HIS A 236 -11.11 8.17 21.33
N SER A 237 -10.75 7.00 21.89
CA SER A 237 -9.55 6.90 22.72
C SER A 237 -8.29 7.13 21.89
N PRO A 238 -7.21 7.69 22.47
CA PRO A 238 -5.94 7.84 21.76
C PRO A 238 -5.37 6.48 21.35
N LEU A 239 -4.74 6.41 20.17
CA LEU A 239 -4.08 5.20 19.67
C LEU A 239 -3.00 4.69 20.63
N SER A 240 -2.30 5.62 21.29
CA SER A 240 -1.26 5.34 22.30
C SER A 240 -1.75 4.50 23.49
N THR A 241 -3.08 4.48 23.72
CA THR A 241 -3.72 3.61 24.72
C THR A 241 -3.55 2.13 24.39
N TYR A 242 -3.47 1.79 23.10
CA TYR A 242 -3.42 0.41 22.61
C TYR A 242 -2.07 0.03 22.01
N ARG A 243 -1.33 0.99 21.45
CA ARG A 243 0.01 0.81 20.89
C ARG A 243 0.89 2.01 21.24
N THR A 244 1.86 1.81 22.14
CA THR A 244 2.66 2.90 22.73
C THR A 244 3.56 3.62 21.73
N GLU A 245 3.94 2.96 20.63
CA GLU A 245 4.86 3.49 19.61
C GLU A 245 4.12 4.07 18.39
N MET A 246 2.88 4.55 18.55
CA MET A 246 2.14 5.13 17.43
C MET A 246 2.58 6.56 17.10
N PRO A 247 2.95 6.84 15.84
CA PRO A 247 3.27 8.19 15.40
C PRO A 247 2.13 9.18 15.61
N GLU A 248 2.47 10.37 16.13
CA GLU A 248 1.51 11.44 16.39
C GLU A 248 0.78 11.89 15.12
N ILE A 249 1.43 11.78 13.95
CA ILE A 249 0.82 12.12 12.65
C ILE A 249 -0.43 11.28 12.36
N LEU A 250 -0.42 9.98 12.70
CA LEU A 250 -1.57 9.09 12.48
C LEU A 250 -2.72 9.41 13.44
N GLU A 251 -2.41 9.78 14.68
CA GLU A 251 -3.39 10.25 15.65
C GLU A 251 -4.12 11.50 15.14
N LYS A 252 -3.37 12.48 14.60
CA LYS A 252 -3.93 13.72 14.03
C LYS A 252 -4.86 13.44 12.86
N ILE A 253 -4.45 12.54 11.96
CA ILE A 253 -5.22 12.14 10.77
C ILE A 253 -6.56 11.50 11.18
N ILE A 254 -6.52 10.54 12.10
CA ILE A 254 -7.74 9.89 12.62
C ILE A 254 -8.63 10.91 13.32
N HIS A 255 -8.06 11.78 14.15
CA HIS A 255 -8.82 12.79 14.87
C HIS A 255 -9.55 13.74 13.89
N HIS A 256 -8.91 14.07 12.77
CA HIS A 256 -9.51 14.88 11.71
C HIS A 256 -10.63 14.12 10.98
N ALA A 257 -10.41 12.86 10.61
CA ALA A 257 -11.42 12.01 9.96
C ALA A 257 -12.65 11.75 10.86
N LEU A 258 -12.45 11.63 12.18
CA LEU A 258 -13.48 11.32 13.17
C LEU A 258 -14.11 12.55 13.83
N GLN A 259 -13.90 13.75 13.27
CA GLN A 259 -14.63 14.95 13.72
C GLN A 259 -16.14 14.74 13.58
N LYS A 260 -16.88 15.08 14.65
CA LYS A 260 -18.34 14.91 14.69
C LYS A 260 -19.06 15.88 13.76
N ASN A 261 -18.59 17.12 13.72
CA ASN A 261 -19.08 18.13 12.79
C ASN A 261 -18.41 17.93 11.42
N PRO A 262 -19.18 17.67 10.34
CA PRO A 262 -18.64 17.52 8.99
C PRO A 262 -17.79 18.71 8.53
N GLU A 263 -18.11 19.95 8.91
CA GLU A 263 -17.33 21.14 8.52
C GLU A 263 -15.88 21.15 9.05
N LYS A 264 -15.61 20.35 10.09
CA LYS A 264 -14.27 20.17 10.66
C LYS A 264 -13.57 18.92 10.14
N ARG A 265 -14.25 18.10 9.33
CA ARG A 265 -13.73 16.85 8.77
C ARG A 265 -13.04 17.12 7.43
N TYR A 266 -12.33 16.11 6.92
CA TYR A 266 -11.87 16.11 5.54
C TYR A 266 -13.04 16.34 4.58
N LYS A 267 -12.92 17.38 3.75
CA LYS A 267 -13.95 17.73 2.75
C LYS A 267 -13.98 16.76 1.58
N MET A 268 -12.84 16.18 1.22
CA MET A 268 -12.65 15.32 0.05
C MET A 268 -11.71 14.18 0.39
N GLY A 269 -11.86 13.04 -0.30
CA GLY A 269 -10.99 11.89 -0.10
C GLY A 269 -9.53 12.20 -0.46
N LEU A 270 -9.29 13.08 -1.43
CA LEU A 270 -7.91 13.53 -1.72
C LEU A 270 -7.24 14.30 -0.59
N ASN A 271 -7.98 15.05 0.24
CA ASN A 271 -7.39 15.73 1.40
C ASN A 271 -6.93 14.72 2.45
N PHE A 272 -7.72 13.66 2.65
CA PHE A 272 -7.35 12.56 3.54
C PHE A 272 -6.14 11.80 2.97
N ALA A 273 -6.14 11.49 1.68
CA ALA A 273 -5.01 10.85 1.00
C ALA A 273 -3.72 11.69 1.07
N ALA A 274 -3.80 13.02 0.99
CA ALA A 274 -2.65 13.90 1.10
C ALA A 274 -1.97 13.80 2.47
N ASP A 275 -2.75 13.84 3.56
CA ASP A 275 -2.18 13.69 4.91
C ASP A 275 -1.61 12.27 5.13
N LEU A 276 -2.24 11.23 4.55
CA LEU A 276 -1.72 9.86 4.60
C LEU A 276 -0.40 9.71 3.83
N SER A 277 -0.22 10.43 2.72
CA SER A 277 1.05 10.46 1.99
C SER A 277 2.18 11.02 2.86
N LEU A 278 1.92 12.13 3.56
CA LEU A 278 2.89 12.71 4.50
C LEU A 278 3.20 11.77 5.66
N ALA A 279 2.20 11.04 6.13
CA ALA A 279 2.41 10.01 7.15
C ALA A 279 3.25 8.84 6.63
N PHE A 280 3.05 8.44 5.37
CA PHE A 280 3.82 7.37 4.75
C PHE A 280 5.31 7.75 4.64
N ASP A 281 5.60 8.96 4.15
CA ASP A 281 6.98 9.47 4.07
C ASP A 281 7.65 9.46 5.46
N TYR A 282 6.94 9.90 6.50
CA TYR A 282 7.42 9.87 7.89
C TYR A 282 7.62 8.46 8.46
N LEU A 283 6.88 7.46 7.96
CA LEU A 283 7.03 6.07 8.37
C LEU A 283 8.20 5.36 7.68
N GLU A 284 8.54 5.77 6.45
CA GLU A 284 9.73 5.27 5.76
C GLU A 284 11.03 5.89 6.30
N GLU A 285 11.00 7.15 6.76
CA GLU A 285 12.14 7.86 7.37
C GLU A 285 12.88 7.04 8.45
N PRO A 286 12.25 6.41 9.47
CA PRO A 286 12.98 5.67 10.51
C PRO A 286 13.67 4.38 10.02
N GLN A 287 13.24 3.75 8.92
CA GLN A 287 13.96 2.61 8.33
C GLN A 287 15.13 3.08 7.46
N GLN A 288 14.94 4.20 6.74
CA GLN A 288 16.03 4.84 6.01
C GLN A 288 17.11 5.35 6.97
N ASP A 289 16.76 5.91 8.12
CA ASP A 289 17.73 6.42 9.11
C ASP A 289 18.59 5.32 9.73
N VAL A 290 18.05 4.13 10.04
CA VAL A 290 18.87 3.04 10.62
C VAL A 290 19.84 2.47 9.59
N GLU A 291 19.36 2.16 8.37
CA GLU A 291 20.22 1.62 7.32
C GLU A 291 21.24 2.67 6.84
N ALA A 292 20.82 3.93 6.69
CA ALA A 292 21.70 5.02 6.30
C ALA A 292 22.69 5.37 7.42
N GLN A 293 22.34 5.23 8.70
CA GLN A 293 23.28 5.35 9.82
C GLN A 293 24.30 4.19 9.85
N GLU A 294 23.90 2.96 9.55
CA GLU A 294 24.84 1.83 9.40
C GLU A 294 25.81 2.05 8.22
N LYS A 295 25.28 2.54 7.09
CA LYS A 295 26.09 2.96 5.93
C LYS A 295 27.03 4.09 6.30
N PHE A 296 26.57 5.10 7.03
CA PHE A 296 27.37 6.22 7.53
C PHE A 296 28.53 5.73 8.40
N ASN A 297 28.23 4.91 9.40
CA ASN A 297 29.23 4.34 10.29
C ASN A 297 30.26 3.52 9.50
N THR A 298 29.83 2.82 8.44
CA THR A 298 30.74 2.05 7.58
C THR A 298 31.62 2.97 6.74
N ILE A 299 31.05 3.97 6.08
CA ILE A 299 31.76 4.91 5.20
C ILE A 299 32.79 5.73 5.97
N GLN A 300 32.44 6.18 7.17
CA GLN A 300 33.34 6.94 8.05
C GLN A 300 34.60 6.16 8.44
N THR A 301 34.57 4.82 8.39
CA THR A 301 35.74 3.98 8.66
C THR A 301 36.70 3.82 7.48
N LEU A 302 36.30 4.22 6.27
CA LEU A 302 37.11 4.05 5.07
C LEU A 302 38.08 5.23 4.89
N SER A 303 39.33 4.94 4.54
CA SER A 303 40.35 5.98 4.32
C SER A 303 40.01 6.94 3.18
N PHE A 304 39.16 6.53 2.24
CA PHE A 304 38.68 7.41 1.17
C PHE A 304 37.85 8.58 1.71
N PHE A 305 37.14 8.40 2.84
CA PHE A 305 36.23 9.41 3.39
C PHE A 305 36.79 10.13 4.62
N SER A 306 38.04 9.86 5.01
CA SER A 306 38.60 10.37 6.27
C SER A 306 38.72 11.89 6.35
N GLU A 307 38.76 12.58 5.19
CA GLU A 307 38.83 14.04 5.13
C GLU A 307 37.46 14.70 4.94
N PHE A 308 36.39 13.94 4.70
CA PHE A 308 35.06 14.48 4.39
C PHE A 308 34.33 14.91 5.68
N PRO A 309 33.70 16.09 5.70
CA PRO A 309 32.78 16.46 6.76
C PRO A 309 31.52 15.57 6.72
N GLU A 310 30.88 15.37 7.87
CA GLU A 310 29.73 14.47 8.00
C GLU A 310 28.58 14.83 7.05
N SER A 311 28.34 16.13 6.82
CA SER A 311 27.32 16.60 5.88
C SER A 311 27.58 16.12 4.44
N GLU A 312 28.83 16.14 3.98
CA GLU A 312 29.19 15.64 2.64
C GLU A 312 29.09 14.11 2.57
N ILE A 313 29.41 13.40 3.66
CA ILE A 313 29.23 11.94 3.73
C ILE A 313 27.75 11.58 3.56
N TRP A 314 26.85 12.31 4.23
CA TRP A 314 25.41 12.11 4.07
C TRP A 314 24.93 12.39 2.64
N GLU A 315 25.42 13.45 2.00
CA GLU A 315 25.11 13.71 0.58
C GLU A 315 25.52 12.53 -0.32
N ILE A 316 26.71 11.96 -0.08
CA ILE A 316 27.22 10.82 -0.85
C ILE A 316 26.41 9.55 -0.61
N ILE A 317 26.02 9.26 0.64
CA ILE A 317 25.21 8.08 0.98
C ILE A 317 23.87 8.11 0.24
N HIS A 318 23.23 9.28 0.17
CA HIS A 318 21.95 9.46 -0.52
C HIS A 318 22.09 9.46 -2.05
N ALA A 319 23.20 9.94 -2.60
CA ALA A 319 23.42 9.99 -4.04
C ALA A 319 23.92 8.66 -4.64
N CYS A 320 24.53 7.77 -3.85
CA CYS A 320 25.17 6.55 -4.35
C CYS A 320 24.23 5.34 -4.36
N VAL A 321 24.51 4.39 -5.26
CA VAL A 321 23.79 3.12 -5.34
C VAL A 321 24.50 2.07 -4.50
N TRP A 322 23.79 1.42 -3.58
CA TRP A 322 24.33 0.38 -2.72
C TRP A 322 24.01 -1.00 -3.30
N GLN A 323 25.00 -1.88 -3.40
CA GLN A 323 24.84 -3.20 -4.01
C GLN A 323 25.43 -4.29 -3.13
N SER A 324 24.78 -5.45 -3.10
CA SER A 324 25.21 -6.64 -2.36
C SER A 324 25.38 -7.81 -3.32
N TYR A 325 26.46 -8.57 -3.13
CA TYR A 325 26.83 -9.71 -3.96
C TYR A 325 27.17 -10.92 -3.08
N VAL A 326 27.02 -12.12 -3.65
CA VAL A 326 27.42 -13.39 -3.01
C VAL A 326 28.60 -14.03 -3.76
N ALA A 327 29.19 -15.06 -3.16
CA ALA A 327 30.37 -15.72 -3.72
C ALA A 327 30.12 -16.22 -5.16
N GLY A 328 31.00 -15.84 -6.09
CA GLY A 328 30.92 -16.22 -7.50
C GLY A 328 30.21 -15.21 -8.39
N ASP A 329 29.54 -14.19 -7.84
CA ASP A 329 28.93 -13.13 -8.65
C ASP A 329 30.02 -12.31 -9.36
N GLN A 330 29.82 -12.08 -10.66
CA GLN A 330 30.65 -11.16 -11.45
C GLN A 330 30.11 -9.74 -11.30
N ILE A 331 30.89 -8.87 -10.66
CA ILE A 331 30.54 -7.47 -10.39
C ILE A 331 30.87 -6.61 -11.61
N ILE A 332 32.02 -6.86 -12.23
CA ILE A 332 32.46 -6.24 -13.48
C ILE A 332 32.95 -7.36 -14.39
N VAL A 333 32.61 -7.30 -15.67
CA VAL A 333 33.14 -8.21 -16.69
C VAL A 333 34.11 -7.45 -17.59
N GLU A 334 35.25 -8.08 -17.89
CA GLU A 334 36.24 -7.54 -18.82
C GLU A 334 35.62 -7.32 -20.22
N GLY A 335 35.87 -6.14 -20.81
CA GLY A 335 35.30 -5.74 -22.10
C GLY A 335 33.98 -4.97 -22.03
N ASP A 336 33.29 -4.96 -20.88
CA ASP A 336 32.06 -4.18 -20.73
C ASP A 336 32.34 -2.66 -20.79
N ILE A 337 31.31 -1.89 -21.15
CA ILE A 337 31.34 -0.42 -21.14
C ILE A 337 30.41 0.04 -20.02
N ASP A 338 30.98 0.53 -18.92
CA ASP A 338 30.26 1.11 -17.78
C ASP A 338 31.10 2.23 -17.18
N ASP A 339 30.52 3.40 -16.98
CA ASP A 339 31.17 4.60 -16.46
C ASP A 339 31.09 4.71 -14.93
N SER A 340 30.80 3.59 -14.26
CA SER A 340 30.69 3.53 -12.81
C SER A 340 32.02 3.17 -12.14
N PHE A 341 32.20 3.68 -10.94
CA PHE A 341 33.27 3.37 -10.02
C PHE A 341 32.71 2.74 -8.75
N TYR A 342 33.46 1.85 -8.11
CA TYR A 342 32.98 1.08 -6.95
C TYR A 342 33.96 1.22 -5.78
N ILE A 343 33.41 1.33 -4.57
CA ILE A 343 34.15 1.28 -3.31
C ILE A 343 33.65 0.07 -2.51
N ILE A 344 34.57 -0.76 -2.01
CA ILE A 344 34.24 -1.93 -1.20
C ILE A 344 33.96 -1.49 0.23
N THR A 345 32.71 -1.60 0.68
CA THR A 345 32.29 -1.22 2.03
C THR A 345 32.40 -2.41 3.00
N SER A 346 32.26 -3.64 2.48
CA SER A 346 32.45 -4.89 3.23
C SER A 346 32.83 -6.05 2.30
N GLY A 347 33.59 -7.03 2.80
CA GLY A 347 33.99 -8.23 2.07
C GLY A 347 35.28 -8.11 1.25
N GLU A 348 35.49 -9.08 0.36
CA GLU A 348 36.68 -9.20 -0.50
C GLU A 348 36.27 -9.61 -1.92
N VAL A 349 37.01 -9.11 -2.91
CA VAL A 349 36.83 -9.45 -4.33
C VAL A 349 38.14 -9.91 -4.96
N ASP A 350 38.01 -10.78 -5.94
CA ASP A 350 39.11 -11.28 -6.76
C ASP A 350 39.13 -10.54 -8.10
N VAL A 351 40.35 -10.21 -8.57
CA VAL A 351 40.57 -9.52 -9.84
C VAL A 351 41.15 -10.50 -10.85
N TYR A 352 40.46 -10.68 -11.97
CA TYR A 352 40.87 -11.55 -13.07
C TYR A 352 41.16 -10.73 -14.32
N LYS A 353 42.23 -11.08 -15.02
CA LYS A 353 42.54 -10.53 -16.35
C LYS A 353 42.91 -11.66 -17.28
N ASP A 354 42.32 -11.70 -18.47
CA ASP A 354 42.52 -12.80 -19.44
C ASP A 354 42.25 -14.18 -18.81
N GLY A 355 41.31 -14.25 -17.84
CA GLY A 355 40.99 -15.46 -17.09
C GLY A 355 41.98 -15.86 -15.98
N ALA A 356 43.09 -15.14 -15.80
CA ALA A 356 44.06 -15.38 -14.74
C ALA A 356 43.81 -14.47 -13.53
N LEU A 357 43.90 -15.03 -12.32
CA LEU A 357 43.81 -14.26 -11.07
C LEU A 357 45.07 -13.39 -10.91
N ILE A 358 44.89 -12.07 -10.91
CA ILE A 358 45.98 -11.10 -10.82
C ILE A 358 46.08 -10.41 -9.46
N GLY A 359 45.03 -10.48 -8.63
CA GLY A 359 45.05 -9.89 -7.30
C GLY A 359 43.74 -10.01 -6.54
N HIS A 360 43.74 -9.45 -5.34
CA HIS A 360 42.59 -9.38 -4.44
C HIS A 360 42.43 -7.95 -3.94
N LEU A 361 41.20 -7.50 -3.76
CA LEU A 361 40.86 -6.21 -3.17
C LEU A 361 39.97 -6.43 -1.94
N ASN A 362 40.15 -5.61 -0.92
CA ASN A 362 39.49 -5.77 0.37
C ASN A 362 38.64 -4.52 0.71
N LYS A 363 37.93 -4.55 1.85
CA LYS A 363 37.24 -3.38 2.39
C LYS A 363 38.12 -2.11 2.34
N GLY A 364 37.57 -1.04 1.77
CA GLY A 364 38.22 0.25 1.58
C GLY A 364 38.95 0.41 0.25
N ASP A 365 39.23 -0.69 -0.45
CA ASP A 365 39.71 -0.61 -1.82
C ASP A 365 38.59 -0.19 -2.77
N CYS A 366 39.00 0.47 -3.83
CA CYS A 366 38.12 0.86 -4.91
C CYS A 366 38.48 0.16 -6.22
N PHE A 367 37.61 0.18 -7.22
CA PHE A 367 37.90 -0.34 -8.55
C PHE A 367 36.98 0.25 -9.62
N GLY A 368 37.40 0.14 -10.89
CA GLY A 368 36.64 0.64 -12.03
C GLY A 368 36.97 2.10 -12.41
N GLU A 369 38.03 2.67 -11.83
CA GLU A 369 38.42 4.07 -11.96
C GLU A 369 38.72 4.49 -13.41
N MET A 370 39.31 3.58 -14.19
CA MET A 370 39.71 3.89 -15.56
C MET A 370 38.50 4.11 -16.47
N ALA A 371 37.47 3.28 -16.34
CA ALA A 371 36.24 3.43 -17.12
C ALA A 371 35.45 4.67 -16.65
N TYR A 372 35.46 4.97 -15.35
CA TYR A 372 34.87 6.19 -14.79
C TYR A 372 35.51 7.47 -15.36
N LEU A 373 36.85 7.53 -15.48
CA LEU A 373 37.55 8.71 -15.98
C LEU A 373 37.55 8.86 -17.51
N SER A 374 37.62 7.75 -18.24
CA SER A 374 37.91 7.77 -19.69
C SER A 374 36.80 7.16 -20.55
N LYS A 375 35.70 6.68 -19.95
CA LYS A 375 34.64 5.92 -20.62
C LYS A 375 35.17 4.74 -21.46
N ALA A 376 36.32 4.20 -21.05
CA ALA A 376 36.97 3.06 -21.69
C ALA A 376 36.34 1.74 -21.25
N GLU A 377 36.59 0.69 -22.02
CA GLU A 377 36.21 -0.68 -21.68
C GLU A 377 36.85 -1.14 -20.36
N ARG A 378 36.15 -2.03 -19.65
CA ARG A 378 36.65 -2.66 -18.43
C ARG A 378 37.86 -3.53 -18.75
N THR A 379 38.94 -3.33 -18.00
CA THR A 379 40.25 -3.97 -18.25
C THR A 379 40.48 -5.27 -17.50
N ALA A 380 39.54 -5.65 -16.63
CA ALA A 380 39.59 -6.84 -15.79
C ALA A 380 38.17 -7.21 -15.33
N THR A 381 37.97 -8.49 -15.04
CA THR A 381 36.76 -9.02 -14.40
C THR A 381 36.93 -8.98 -12.87
N ILE A 382 35.91 -8.50 -12.16
CA ILE A 382 35.88 -8.46 -10.69
C ILE A 382 34.83 -9.44 -10.20
N MET A 383 35.22 -10.38 -9.33
CA MET A 383 34.33 -11.43 -8.83
C MET A 383 34.29 -11.43 -7.30
N ALA A 384 33.09 -11.57 -6.73
CA ALA A 384 32.91 -11.64 -5.28
C ALA A 384 33.43 -12.98 -4.74
N LYS A 385 34.28 -12.93 -3.70
CA LYS A 385 34.85 -14.13 -3.05
C LYS A 385 33.92 -14.69 -1.97
N GLY A 386 33.02 -13.85 -1.45
CA GLY A 386 32.09 -14.12 -0.36
C GLY A 386 30.89 -13.19 -0.45
N ARG A 387 30.27 -12.89 0.69
CA ARG A 387 29.30 -11.78 0.75
C ARG A 387 30.08 -10.46 0.69
N VAL A 388 29.77 -9.63 -0.30
CA VAL A 388 30.44 -8.35 -0.54
C VAL A 388 29.38 -7.26 -0.64
N GLU A 389 29.65 -6.13 0.01
CA GLU A 389 28.83 -4.93 -0.10
C GLU A 389 29.66 -3.82 -0.74
N LEU A 390 29.05 -3.14 -1.72
CA LEU A 390 29.70 -2.14 -2.55
C LEU A 390 28.87 -0.86 -2.59
N MET A 391 29.57 0.26 -2.58
CA MET A 391 29.02 1.55 -2.97
C MET A 391 29.40 1.81 -4.44
N LYS A 392 28.39 1.88 -5.31
CA LYS A 392 28.52 2.22 -6.72
C LYS A 392 28.28 3.70 -6.93
N VAL A 393 29.25 4.35 -7.55
CA VAL A 393 29.26 5.78 -7.85
C VAL A 393 29.30 5.97 -9.36
N ASN A 394 28.31 6.66 -9.90
CA ASN A 394 28.26 7.02 -11.32
C ASN A 394 28.56 8.52 -11.48
N ALA A 395 29.21 8.92 -12.58
CA ALA A 395 29.54 10.30 -12.86
C ALA A 395 28.30 11.22 -12.82
N THR A 396 27.15 10.76 -13.33
CA THR A 396 25.90 11.54 -13.33
C THR A 396 25.31 11.68 -11.92
N LEU A 397 25.57 10.73 -11.01
CA LEU A 397 25.08 10.80 -9.64
C LEU A 397 25.90 11.77 -8.78
N ILE A 398 27.21 11.90 -9.04
CA ILE A 398 28.04 12.92 -8.38
C ILE A 398 27.61 14.34 -8.78
N GLU A 399 27.12 14.55 -10.00
CA GLU A 399 26.61 15.87 -10.41
C GLU A 399 25.41 16.36 -9.57
N GLN A 400 24.75 15.46 -8.81
CA GLN A 400 23.60 15.77 -7.97
C GLN A 400 23.96 16.22 -6.55
N VAL A 401 25.20 15.99 -6.08
CA VAL A 401 25.65 16.47 -4.75
C VAL A 401 26.17 17.91 -4.83
N SER A 402 26.37 18.56 -3.68
CA SER A 402 26.86 19.94 -3.62
C SER A 402 28.21 20.12 -4.33
N VAL A 403 28.44 21.31 -4.90
CA VAL A 403 29.69 21.62 -5.62
C VAL A 403 30.93 21.42 -4.73
N GLU A 404 30.80 21.71 -3.44
CA GLU A 404 31.85 21.51 -2.44
C GLU A 404 32.19 20.02 -2.29
N CYS A 405 31.16 19.16 -2.14
CA CYS A 405 31.30 17.71 -2.11
C CYS A 405 31.95 17.17 -3.40
N GLN A 406 31.52 17.64 -4.57
CA GLN A 406 32.09 17.23 -5.86
C GLN A 406 33.60 17.54 -5.97
N LEU A 407 34.01 18.74 -5.53
CA LEU A 407 35.41 19.15 -5.52
C LEU A 407 36.25 18.30 -4.56
N HIS A 408 35.70 18.01 -3.38
CA HIS A 408 36.36 17.19 -2.39
C HIS A 408 36.54 15.74 -2.87
N PHE A 409 35.47 15.17 -3.42
CA PHE A 409 35.49 13.85 -4.03
C PHE A 409 36.52 13.75 -5.13
N SER A 410 36.54 14.71 -6.06
CA SER A 410 37.51 14.76 -7.15
C SER A 410 38.95 14.82 -6.63
N ARG A 411 39.21 15.61 -5.57
CA ARG A 411 40.54 15.73 -4.95
C ARG A 411 41.01 14.40 -4.36
N VAL A 412 40.19 13.77 -3.52
CA VAL A 412 40.56 12.52 -2.84
C VAL A 412 40.65 11.35 -3.82
N PHE A 413 39.78 11.31 -4.82
CA PHE A 413 39.84 10.35 -5.90
C PHE A 413 41.16 10.44 -6.68
N MET A 414 41.60 11.65 -7.07
CA MET A 414 42.90 11.86 -7.72
C MET A 414 44.08 11.44 -6.84
N GLN A 415 44.06 11.76 -5.54
CA GLN A 415 45.11 11.36 -4.62
C GLN A 415 45.20 9.83 -4.48
N THR A 416 44.05 9.15 -4.42
CA THR A 416 43.96 7.69 -4.35
C THR A 416 44.56 7.04 -5.60
N LEU A 417 44.25 7.58 -6.78
CA LEU A 417 44.82 7.12 -8.05
C LEU A 417 46.34 7.31 -8.11
N VAL A 418 46.84 8.48 -7.73
CA VAL A 418 48.29 8.76 -7.70
C VAL A 418 49.02 7.80 -6.76
N LYS A 419 48.45 7.55 -5.58
CA LYS A 419 49.02 6.61 -4.61
C LYS A 419 49.10 5.20 -5.19
N ARG A 420 48.01 4.70 -5.77
CA ARG A 420 47.97 3.35 -6.39
C ARG A 420 48.93 3.20 -7.57
N LEU A 421 49.07 4.23 -8.40
CA LEU A 421 50.04 4.24 -9.49
C LEU A 421 51.48 4.16 -8.96
N SER A 422 51.78 4.91 -7.89
CA SER A 422 53.08 4.87 -7.21
C SER A 422 53.36 3.49 -6.60
N ASP A 423 52.40 2.90 -5.90
CA ASP A 423 52.54 1.57 -5.28
C ASP A 423 52.74 0.48 -6.32
N THR A 424 52.00 0.55 -7.44
CA THR A 424 52.16 -0.37 -8.58
C THR A 424 53.54 -0.24 -9.19
N THR A 425 54.02 0.99 -9.42
CA THR A 425 55.36 1.25 -9.98
C THR A 425 56.46 0.74 -9.05
N ALA A 426 56.31 0.91 -7.74
CA ALA A 426 57.24 0.39 -6.73
C ALA A 426 57.28 -1.15 -6.71
N MET A 427 56.15 -1.82 -6.88
CA MET A 427 56.08 -3.28 -7.01
C MET A 427 56.75 -3.82 -8.28
N TYR A 428 56.69 -3.09 -9.40
CA TYR A 428 57.41 -3.48 -10.61
C TYR A 428 58.92 -3.27 -10.49
N ALA A 429 59.35 -2.20 -9.82
CA ALA A 429 60.77 -1.94 -9.58
C ALA A 429 61.42 -3.01 -8.69
N SER A 430 60.71 -3.51 -7.66
CA SER A 430 61.23 -4.54 -6.74
C SER A 430 61.22 -5.97 -7.29
N ARG A 431 60.61 -6.21 -8.46
CA ARG A 431 60.64 -7.51 -9.17
C ARG A 431 61.73 -7.60 -10.24
N LEU A 432 62.43 -6.49 -10.52
CA LEU A 432 63.52 -6.42 -11.51
C LEU A 432 64.91 -6.50 -10.87
N ASP A 433 65.00 -6.50 -9.54
CA ASP A 433 66.15 -6.88 -8.72
C ASP A 433 65.97 -8.32 -8.19
#